data_AF-A0A1I0M3P2-F1
#
_entry.id   AF-A0A1I0M3P2-F1
#
_cell.length_a   1.000
_cell.length_b   1.000
_cell.length_c   1.000
_cell.angle_alpha   90.00
_cell.angle_beta   90.00
_cell.angle_gamma   90.00
#
_symmetry.space_group_name_H-M   'P 1'
#
loop_
_entity.id
_entity.type
_entity.pdbx_description
1 polymer ?
#
loop_
_entity_poly.entity_id
_entity_poly.type
_entity_poly.pdbx_seq_one_letter_code
_entity_poly.pdbx_strand_id
1 'polypeptide(L)'
;MKNVSKRLTLVYAGIAALVLLLIVLFETEVLESGVMAEDKQSEFLLTFVMELVSLGAAFLGLRLFKFKTVHDDLVTRKEAAMMKWGLIRLLIIEVPMLADTLLYYIYMNTTFGYLGIMLLLCMPFVYPSMNRCIAETTEEEK
;
A
#
# COMPACT_ATOMS: atom_id res chain seq x y z
N MET A 1 15.95 6.94 -15.31
CA MET A 1 14.58 6.94 -14.74
C MET A 1 13.70 5.80 -15.25
N LYS A 2 13.75 5.42 -16.53
CA LYS A 2 12.91 4.34 -17.10
C LYS A 2 13.03 2.99 -16.35
N ASN A 3 14.23 2.62 -15.90
CA ASN A 3 14.45 1.39 -15.14
C ASN A 3 13.88 1.47 -13.71
N VAL A 4 13.89 2.66 -13.09
CA VAL A 4 13.34 2.92 -11.75
C VAL A 4 11.81 2.78 -11.76
N SER A 5 11.14 3.48 -12.68
CA SER A 5 9.68 3.37 -12.84
C SER A 5 9.26 1.93 -13.13
N LYS A 6 9.95 1.22 -14.03
CA LYS A 6 9.67 -0.21 -14.29
C LYS A 6 9.77 -1.09 -13.04
N ARG A 7 10.80 -0.90 -12.21
CA ARG A 7 10.96 -1.67 -10.95
C ARG A 7 9.84 -1.38 -9.97
N LEU A 8 9.45 -0.11 -9.82
CA LEU A 8 8.35 0.31 -8.95
C LEU A 8 7.00 -0.24 -9.47
N THR A 9 6.76 -0.19 -10.79
CA THR A 9 5.56 -0.79 -11.40
C THR A 9 5.53 -2.31 -11.18
N LEU A 10 6.68 -2.98 -11.24
CA LEU A 10 6.77 -4.42 -10.99
C LEU A 10 6.44 -4.77 -9.52
N VAL A 11 6.95 -4.01 -8.56
CA VAL A 11 6.57 -4.18 -7.14
C VAL A 11 5.08 -3.94 -6.95
N TYR A 12 4.57 -2.85 -7.52
CA TYR A 12 3.16 -2.48 -7.42
C TYR A 12 2.24 -3.58 -7.96
N ALA A 13 2.52 -4.04 -9.19
CA ALA A 13 1.74 -5.10 -9.82
C ALA A 13 1.92 -6.45 -9.09
N GLY A 14 3.13 -6.72 -8.59
CA GLY A 14 3.46 -7.95 -7.87
C GLY A 14 2.66 -8.09 -6.57
N ILE A 15 2.61 -7.05 -5.74
CA ILE A 15 1.86 -7.09 -4.48
C ILE A 15 0.36 -7.08 -4.75
N ALA A 16 -0.12 -6.28 -5.69
CA ALA A 16 -1.54 -6.29 -6.09
C ALA A 16 -1.99 -7.67 -6.60
N ALA A 17 -1.16 -8.33 -7.43
CA ALA A 17 -1.42 -9.68 -7.91
C ALA A 17 -1.40 -10.70 -6.77
N LEU A 18 -0.51 -10.53 -5.79
CA LEU A 18 -0.45 -11.39 -4.61
C LEU A 18 -1.72 -11.26 -3.74
N VAL A 19 -2.24 -10.03 -3.55
CA VAL A 19 -3.52 -9.80 -2.86
C VAL A 19 -4.67 -10.49 -3.59
N LEU A 20 -4.75 -10.35 -4.92
CA LEU A 20 -5.78 -11.02 -5.73
C LEU A 20 -5.66 -12.54 -5.67
N LEU A 21 -4.43 -13.07 -5.76
CA LEU A 21 -4.18 -14.50 -5.63
C LEU A 21 -4.65 -14.99 -4.26
N LEU A 22 -4.34 -14.26 -3.20
CA LEU A 22 -4.74 -14.59 -1.85
C LEU A 22 -6.27 -14.66 -1.69
N ILE A 23 -6.99 -13.67 -2.22
CA ILE A 23 -8.45 -13.67 -2.30
C ILE A 23 -8.93 -14.96 -2.99
N VAL A 24 -8.39 -15.28 -4.17
CA VAL A 24 -8.78 -16.50 -4.91
C VAL A 24 -8.52 -17.77 -4.09
N LEU A 25 -7.40 -17.87 -3.35
CA LEU A 25 -7.13 -19.06 -2.52
C LEU A 25 -8.15 -19.24 -1.40
N PHE A 26 -8.59 -18.16 -0.75
CA PHE A 26 -9.62 -18.25 0.28
C PHE A 26 -11.00 -18.55 -0.32
N GLU A 27 -11.37 -17.89 -1.43
CA GLU A 27 -12.65 -18.11 -2.10
C GLU A 27 -12.78 -19.50 -2.73
N THR A 28 -11.65 -20.14 -3.10
CA THR A 28 -11.62 -21.51 -3.59
C THR A 28 -11.52 -22.56 -2.47
N GLU A 29 -11.62 -22.12 -1.21
CA GLU A 29 -11.52 -22.95 0.00
C GLU A 29 -10.21 -23.76 0.07
N VAL A 30 -9.17 -23.34 -0.67
CA VAL A 30 -7.82 -23.90 -0.55
C VAL A 30 -7.21 -23.52 0.80
N LEU A 31 -7.57 -22.34 1.31
CA LEU A 31 -7.26 -21.87 2.66
C LEU A 31 -8.55 -21.76 3.47
N GLU A 32 -8.51 -22.27 4.70
CA GLU A 32 -9.64 -22.21 5.63
C GLU A 32 -9.82 -20.77 6.16
N SER A 33 -11.02 -20.22 5.97
CA SER A 33 -11.41 -18.90 6.49
C SER A 33 -12.00 -19.00 7.90
N GLY A 34 -11.86 -17.94 8.70
CA GLY A 34 -12.52 -17.85 10.01
C GLY A 34 -11.85 -18.63 11.13
N VAL A 35 -10.60 -19.08 10.93
CA VAL A 35 -9.82 -19.87 11.90
C VAL A 35 -9.68 -19.20 13.28
N MET A 36 -9.77 -17.87 13.36
CA MET A 36 -9.70 -17.10 14.62
C MET A 36 -10.95 -16.26 14.90
N ALA A 37 -12.08 -16.56 14.25
CA ALA A 37 -13.31 -15.78 14.40
C ALA A 37 -13.91 -15.83 15.83
N GLU A 38 -13.54 -16.80 16.66
CA GLU A 38 -14.04 -16.91 18.04
C GLU A 38 -13.26 -16.04 19.04
N ASP A 39 -12.03 -15.61 18.73
CA ASP A 39 -11.18 -14.81 19.61
C ASP A 39 -11.47 -13.31 19.49
N LYS A 40 -12.55 -12.88 20.14
CA LYS A 40 -13.02 -11.50 20.16
C LYS A 40 -12.02 -10.49 20.76
N GLN A 41 -11.15 -10.93 21.67
CA GLN A 41 -10.19 -10.02 22.28
C GLN A 41 -9.09 -9.67 21.29
N SER A 42 -8.52 -10.67 20.61
CA SER A 42 -7.52 -10.46 19.58
C SER A 42 -8.09 -9.69 18.39
N GLU A 43 -9.31 -10.03 17.97
CA GLU A 43 -10.03 -9.34 16.89
C GLU A 43 -10.18 -7.84 17.16
N PHE A 44 -10.63 -7.47 18.36
CA PHE A 44 -10.81 -6.07 18.75
C PHE A 44 -9.50 -5.29 18.74
N LEU A 45 -8.45 -5.83 19.39
CA LEU A 45 -7.15 -5.17 19.45
C LEU A 45 -6.56 -4.97 18.06
N LEU A 46 -6.64 -6.00 17.22
CA LEU A 46 -6.07 -5.97 15.88
C LEU A 46 -6.86 -5.04 14.96
N THR A 47 -8.19 -5.01 15.07
CA THR A 47 -9.04 -4.05 14.34
C THR A 47 -8.64 -2.62 14.67
N PHE A 48 -8.53 -2.28 15.95
CA PHE A 48 -8.14 -0.94 16.38
C PHE A 48 -6.75 -0.54 15.86
N VAL A 49 -5.77 -1.44 15.95
CA VAL A 49 -4.41 -1.19 15.45
C VAL A 49 -4.42 -0.99 13.94
N MET A 50 -5.10 -1.86 13.19
CA MET A 50 -5.15 -1.78 11.74
C MET A 50 -5.92 -0.57 11.24
N GLU A 51 -6.98 -0.12 11.93
CA GLU A 51 -7.65 1.13 11.62
C GLU A 51 -6.68 2.32 11.66
N LEU A 52 -5.89 2.44 12.74
CA LEU A 52 -4.89 3.50 12.86
C LEU A 52 -3.79 3.39 11.80
N VAL A 53 -3.32 2.16 11.53
CA VAL A 53 -2.28 1.90 10.53
C VAL A 53 -2.78 2.24 9.13
N SER A 54 -3.97 1.78 8.73
CA SER A 54 -4.51 1.95 7.38
C SER A 54 -4.92 3.40 7.13
N LEU A 55 -5.50 4.10 8.10
CA LEU A 55 -5.76 5.54 7.99
C LEU A 55 -4.46 6.35 7.91
N GLY A 56 -3.46 6.02 8.73
CA GLY A 56 -2.14 6.63 8.69
C GLY A 56 -1.43 6.38 7.36
N ALA A 57 -1.51 5.15 6.84
CA ALA A 57 -0.96 4.73 5.58
C ALA A 57 -1.58 5.47 4.39
N ALA A 58 -2.90 5.63 4.37
CA ALA A 58 -3.58 6.40 3.33
C ALA A 58 -3.12 7.87 3.36
N PHE A 59 -3.10 8.50 4.54
CA PHE A 59 -2.65 9.89 4.68
C PHE A 59 -1.18 10.07 4.27
N LEU A 60 -0.29 9.22 4.78
CA LEU A 60 1.15 9.27 4.49
C LEU A 60 1.42 8.94 3.03
N GLY A 61 0.87 7.85 2.50
CA GLY A 61 1.10 7.39 1.13
C GLY A 61 0.62 8.37 0.07
N LEU A 62 -0.43 9.15 0.34
CA LEU A 62 -0.90 10.22 -0.56
C LEU A 62 -0.13 11.53 -0.38
N ARG A 63 0.40 11.81 0.82
CA ARG A 63 1.05 13.09 1.15
C ARG A 63 2.58 13.04 1.20
N LEU A 64 3.21 11.87 1.06
CA LEU A 64 4.64 11.64 1.28
C LEU A 64 5.54 12.58 0.46
N PHE A 65 5.20 12.82 -0.81
CA PHE A 65 5.99 13.67 -1.70
C PHE A 65 5.73 15.17 -1.53
N LYS A 66 4.77 15.58 -0.69
CA LYS A 66 4.54 16.99 -0.34
C LYS A 66 5.40 17.46 0.83
N PHE A 67 6.11 16.57 1.52
CA PHE A 67 7.01 16.97 2.60
C PHE A 67 8.29 17.59 2.03
N LYS A 68 8.65 18.80 2.49
CA LYS A 68 9.81 19.56 1.98
C LYS A 68 11.11 18.74 2.02
N THR A 69 11.39 18.02 3.10
CA THR A 69 12.58 17.18 3.24
C THR A 69 12.64 16.07 2.19
N VAL A 70 11.49 15.49 1.86
CA VAL A 70 11.38 14.42 0.86
C VAL A 70 11.56 15.03 -0.53
N HIS A 71 10.87 16.15 -0.80
CA HIS A 71 10.97 16.89 -2.05
C HIS A 71 12.40 17.37 -2.35
N ASP A 72 13.10 17.95 -1.38
CA ASP A 72 14.50 18.40 -1.54
C ASP A 72 15.45 17.22 -1.84
N ASP A 73 15.24 16.07 -1.20
CA ASP A 73 16.04 14.85 -1.45
C ASP A 73 15.74 14.25 -2.84
N LEU A 74 14.48 14.35 -3.29
CA LEU A 74 14.02 13.97 -4.62
C LEU A 74 14.61 14.85 -5.74
N VAL A 75 14.69 16.16 -5.52
CA VAL A 75 15.29 17.11 -6.48
C VAL A 75 16.81 16.97 -6.54
N THR A 76 17.48 16.78 -5.39
CA THR A 76 18.95 16.70 -5.30
C THR A 76 19.51 15.36 -5.77
N ARG A 77 18.92 14.22 -5.37
CA ARG A 77 19.44 12.88 -5.69
C ARG A 77 18.69 12.17 -6.82
N LYS A 78 17.59 12.74 -7.33
CA LYS A 78 16.79 12.28 -8.47
C LYS A 78 16.50 10.77 -8.41
N GLU A 79 17.25 9.96 -9.16
CA GLU A 79 16.97 8.54 -9.35
C GLU A 79 17.10 7.70 -8.07
N ALA A 80 18.10 7.98 -7.22
CA ALA A 80 18.33 7.20 -6.00
C ALA A 80 17.26 7.48 -4.93
N ALA A 81 16.88 8.76 -4.76
CA ALA A 81 15.80 9.17 -3.87
C ALA A 81 14.43 8.68 -4.38
N MET A 82 14.17 8.75 -5.69
CA MET A 82 12.95 8.21 -6.29
C MET A 82 12.77 6.72 -6.02
N MET A 83 13.82 5.92 -6.16
CA MET A 83 13.75 4.49 -5.84
C MET A 83 13.37 4.27 -4.38
N LYS A 84 14.02 4.97 -3.45
CA LYS A 84 13.81 4.80 -2.01
C LYS A 84 12.42 5.28 -1.58
N TRP A 85 12.08 6.54 -1.88
CA TRP A 85 10.84 7.16 -1.44
C TRP A 85 9.62 6.63 -2.21
N GLY A 86 9.78 6.31 -3.50
CA GLY A 86 8.75 5.61 -4.28
C GLY A 86 8.45 4.22 -3.74
N LEU A 87 9.47 3.45 -3.38
CA LEU A 87 9.28 2.13 -2.79
C LEU A 87 8.62 2.22 -1.41
N ILE A 88 9.08 3.14 -0.55
CA ILE A 88 8.47 3.39 0.78
C ILE A 88 6.99 3.74 0.63
N ARG A 89 6.64 4.63 -0.31
CA ARG A 89 5.25 5.02 -0.57
C ARG A 89 4.38 3.81 -0.94
N LEU A 90 4.87 2.96 -1.84
CA LEU A 90 4.16 1.76 -2.28
C LEU A 90 3.97 0.80 -1.11
N LEU A 91 5.05 0.48 -0.38
CA LEU A 91 5.00 -0.44 0.75
C LEU A 91 4.10 0.05 1.89
N ILE A 92 4.07 1.36 2.17
CA ILE A 92 3.18 1.93 3.19
C ILE A 92 1.71 1.65 2.88
N ILE A 93 1.29 1.59 1.62
CA ILE A 93 -0.11 1.33 1.23
C ILE A 93 -0.35 -0.17 1.02
N GLU A 94 0.54 -0.82 0.27
CA GLU A 94 0.34 -2.19 -0.19
C GLU A 94 0.49 -3.23 0.94
N VAL A 95 1.39 -2.98 1.90
CA VAL A 95 1.58 -3.91 3.03
C VAL A 95 0.37 -3.92 3.96
N PRO A 96 -0.18 -2.77 4.41
CA PRO A 96 -1.43 -2.77 5.18
C PRO A 96 -2.61 -3.31 4.38
N MET A 97 -2.70 -3.04 3.07
CA MET A 97 -3.77 -3.59 2.23
C MET A 97 -3.74 -5.13 2.19
N LEU A 98 -2.55 -5.71 2.04
CA LEU A 98 -2.35 -7.16 2.10
C LEU A 98 -2.70 -7.71 3.48
N ALA A 99 -2.24 -7.05 4.55
CA ALA A 99 -2.55 -7.45 5.92
C ALA A 99 -4.06 -7.40 6.20
N ASP A 100 -4.74 -6.31 5.83
CA ASP A 100 -6.19 -6.16 5.97
C ASP A 100 -6.96 -7.24 5.21
N THR A 101 -6.50 -7.60 4.00
CA THR A 101 -7.12 -8.70 3.24
C THR A 101 -6.94 -10.06 3.93
N LEU A 102 -5.75 -10.33 4.47
CA LEU A 102 -5.48 -11.55 5.27
C LEU A 102 -6.35 -11.60 6.52
N LEU A 103 -6.42 -10.50 7.27
CA LEU A 103 -7.16 -10.41 8.52
C LEU A 103 -8.67 -10.50 8.30
N TYR A 104 -9.16 -9.95 7.19
CA TYR A 104 -10.54 -10.18 6.75
C TYR A 104 -10.86 -11.67 6.66
N TYR A 105 -10.04 -12.47 5.98
CA TYR A 105 -10.32 -13.91 5.87
C TYR A 105 -10.06 -14.71 7.16
N ILE A 106 -9.09 -14.31 7.98
CA ILE A 106 -8.78 -15.00 9.25
C ILE A 106 -9.89 -14.80 10.30
N TYR A 107 -10.40 -13.58 10.42
CA TYR A 107 -11.40 -13.21 11.43
C TYR A 107 -12.83 -13.14 10.88
N MET A 108 -13.00 -13.13 9.55
CA MET A 108 -14.28 -12.89 8.87
C MET A 108 -14.95 -11.56 9.28
N ASN A 109 -14.13 -10.56 9.67
CA ASN A 109 -14.60 -9.25 10.09
C ASN A 109 -14.54 -8.25 8.92
N THR A 110 -15.71 -7.73 8.55
CA THR A 110 -15.89 -6.79 7.43
C THR A 110 -15.09 -5.50 7.57
N THR A 111 -14.74 -5.07 8.78
CA THR A 111 -13.94 -3.86 9.03
C THR A 111 -12.58 -3.94 8.34
N PHE A 112 -11.87 -5.06 8.47
CA PHE A 112 -10.60 -5.25 7.75
C PHE A 112 -10.82 -5.20 6.23
N GLY A 113 -11.90 -5.81 5.73
CA GLY A 113 -12.25 -5.74 4.31
C GLY A 113 -12.45 -4.29 3.82
N TYR A 114 -13.16 -3.45 4.58
CA TYR A 114 -13.35 -2.05 4.25
C TYR A 114 -12.04 -1.24 4.28
N LEU A 115 -11.15 -1.51 5.24
CA LEU A 115 -9.83 -0.89 5.30
C LEU A 115 -8.97 -1.27 4.08
N GLY A 116 -8.99 -2.55 3.69
CA GLY A 116 -8.33 -3.04 2.48
C GLY A 116 -8.87 -2.37 1.20
N ILE A 117 -10.20 -2.25 1.05
CA ILE A 117 -10.83 -1.56 -0.09
C ILE A 117 -10.43 -0.08 -0.12
N MET A 118 -10.39 0.60 1.02
CA MET A 118 -9.97 1.99 1.11
C MET A 118 -8.53 2.19 0.60
N LEU A 119 -7.61 1.30 0.99
CA LEU A 119 -6.22 1.33 0.50
C LEU A 119 -6.12 0.95 -0.99
N LEU A 120 -6.96 0.01 -1.46
CA LEU A 120 -7.08 -0.33 -2.88
C LEU A 120 -7.51 0.89 -3.71
N LEU A 121 -8.45 1.70 -3.21
CA LEU A 121 -8.86 2.94 -3.87
C LEU A 121 -7.75 4.00 -3.89
N CYS A 122 -6.77 3.91 -2.98
CA CYS A 122 -5.59 4.76 -3.00
C CYS A 122 -4.56 4.35 -4.08
N MET A 123 -4.60 3.10 -4.57
CA MET A 123 -3.62 2.55 -5.50
C MET A 123 -3.47 3.33 -6.82
N PRO A 124 -4.53 3.76 -7.52
CA PRO A 124 -4.40 4.57 -8.74
C PRO A 124 -3.68 5.90 -8.48
N PHE A 125 -3.89 6.50 -7.30
CA PHE A 125 -3.25 7.76 -6.92
C PHE A 125 -1.77 7.61 -6.61
N VAL A 126 -1.25 6.40 -6.42
CA VAL A 126 0.18 6.14 -6.16
C VAL A 126 0.90 5.42 -7.30
N TYR A 127 0.20 5.17 -8.41
CA TYR A 127 0.76 4.47 -9.57
C TYR A 127 2.05 5.14 -10.12
N PRO A 128 3.19 4.41 -10.18
CA PRO A 128 4.50 4.95 -10.55
C PRO A 128 4.67 5.07 -12.07
N SER A 129 3.86 5.92 -12.71
CA SER A 129 4.01 6.20 -14.15
C SER A 129 5.28 7.00 -14.44
N MET A 130 5.89 6.75 -15.59
CA MET A 130 7.11 7.45 -16.01
C MET A 130 6.91 8.97 -16.03
N ASN A 131 5.76 9.45 -16.51
CA ASN A 131 5.44 10.88 -16.52
C ASN A 131 5.36 11.45 -15.10
N ARG A 132 4.78 10.72 -14.14
CA ARG A 132 4.77 11.16 -12.73
C ARG A 132 6.15 11.16 -12.11
N CYS A 133 6.96 10.12 -12.34
CA CYS A 133 8.33 10.12 -11.82
C CYS A 133 9.16 11.29 -12.38
N ILE A 134 8.95 11.68 -13.63
CA ILE A 134 9.63 12.84 -14.22
C ILE A 134 9.11 14.15 -13.60
N ALA A 135 7.79 14.31 -13.49
CA ALA A 135 7.19 15.50 -12.89
C ALA A 135 7.57 15.68 -11.40
N GLU A 136 7.68 14.59 -10.65
CA GLU A 136 8.03 14.62 -9.23
C GLU A 136 9.56 14.74 -8.97
N THR A 137 10.42 14.56 -9.99
CA THR A 137 11.89 14.77 -9.89
C THR A 137 12.39 16.06 -10.53
N THR A 138 11.57 16.70 -11.35
CA THR A 138 11.90 17.96 -12.01
C THR A 138 11.28 19.06 -11.17
N GLU A 139 12.05 20.11 -10.82
CA GLU A 139 11.46 21.32 -10.24
C GLU A 139 10.45 21.87 -11.25
N GLU A 140 9.15 21.65 -11.02
CA GLU A 140 8.17 22.61 -11.49
C GLU A 140 8.34 23.84 -10.59
N GLU A 141 8.91 24.91 -11.15
CA GLU A 141 8.83 26.26 -10.58
C GLU A 141 7.41 26.46 -10.04
N LYS A 142 7.29 26.51 -8.71
CA LYS A 142 6.07 26.90 -8.03
C LYS A 142 6.21 28.28 -7.46
#